data_AF-A0A7V2SRH5-F1
#
_entry.id   AF-A0A7V2SRH5-F1
#
_cell.length_a   1.000
_cell.length_b   1.000
_cell.length_c   1.000
_cell.angle_alpha   90.00
_cell.angle_beta   90.00
_cell.angle_gamma   90.00
#
_symmetry.space_group_name_H-M   'P 1'
#
loop_
_entity.id
_entity.type
_entity.pdbx_description
1 polymer ?
#
loop_
_entity_poly.entity_id
_entity_poly.type
_entity_poly.pdbx_seq_one_letter_code
_entity_poly.pdbx_strand_id
1 'polypeptide(L)'
;MTLYKKNLKQLFPALFLIVTTLFYYIPSLVYFSNRKDFSDTFFVMILPVLAVVVIIAVIFWLILALIPHKIMKYFSAILLTAAVLLWLQGDYFVTNYGVLDGSKIYFEQFKQRGFYELAIVSVVFALSIFMQKFINKQLPFIVLLIAIGQIGIVTYNAINEANDKKTSKQIDDEFFNYSSKKNVILVILDAFGADYFEKIRQENPAVVDDLDGFVNYTDAISNYPVTHGSVPSLLTGKMVPDDVHYRHYLRHIVPKTDLPILLEKQGYLVSVISVYTWFDVLYKKMYLTEPVIDNAILKKYYALYLYDMAIFRAVPHFLKRFIYNNGSWRLSDTLANLSHIPSLRPEKARFMLDLVTNKMKKTTAQKRFKMVHVVLPHPEYVYDENCDKIGSILNIPETKLMLEQSKCAFKKLKQYLNKLKALNIYDSSLIVVVSDHGARVISDRSVNGFPSYFAMAGSAALFMVKGINQKGHF
;
A
#
# COMPACT_ATOMS: atom_id res chain seq x y z
N MET A 1 -33.83 40.19 2.69
CA MET A 1 -33.22 39.55 1.50
C MET A 1 -31.82 40.09 1.13
N THR A 2 -31.49 41.36 1.42
CA THR A 2 -30.19 41.99 1.07
C THR A 2 -29.00 41.49 1.90
N LEU A 3 -29.14 41.29 3.22
CA LEU A 3 -28.06 40.81 4.09
C LEU A 3 -27.66 39.35 3.82
N TYR A 4 -28.62 38.48 3.53
CA TYR A 4 -28.38 37.08 3.15
C TYR A 4 -27.52 36.98 1.87
N LYS A 5 -27.86 37.77 0.83
CA LYS A 5 -27.06 37.84 -0.40
C LYS A 5 -25.64 38.36 -0.15
N LYS A 6 -25.46 39.29 0.79
CA LYS A 6 -24.14 39.79 1.19
C LYS A 6 -23.31 38.72 1.90
N ASN A 7 -23.93 37.95 2.81
CA ASN A 7 -23.29 36.83 3.48
C ASN A 7 -22.81 35.75 2.50
N LEU A 8 -23.66 35.38 1.52
CA LEU A 8 -23.29 34.41 0.47
C LEU A 8 -22.01 34.82 -0.27
N LYS A 9 -21.94 36.07 -0.74
CA LYS A 9 -20.74 36.60 -1.44
C LYS A 9 -19.49 36.59 -0.56
N GLN A 10 -19.65 36.87 0.73
CA GLN A 10 -18.55 36.94 1.68
C GLN A 10 -17.96 35.57 2.02
N LEU A 11 -18.79 34.51 2.04
CA LEU A 11 -18.36 33.14 2.36
C LEU A 11 -17.77 32.38 1.17
N PHE A 12 -18.22 32.71 -0.05
CA PHE A 12 -17.88 31.95 -1.26
C PHE A 12 -16.36 31.74 -1.46
N PRO A 13 -15.49 32.76 -1.37
CA PRO A 13 -14.05 32.59 -1.58
C PRO A 13 -13.42 31.53 -0.67
N ALA A 14 -13.75 31.58 0.63
CA ALA A 14 -13.16 30.68 1.61
C ALA A 14 -13.63 29.23 1.41
N LEU A 15 -14.93 29.02 1.21
CA LEU A 15 -15.48 27.68 0.95
C LEU A 15 -14.97 27.12 -0.37
N PHE A 16 -14.87 27.97 -1.41
CA PHE A 16 -14.32 27.57 -2.70
C PHE A 16 -12.89 27.07 -2.54
N LEU A 17 -12.00 27.82 -1.85
CA LEU A 17 -10.63 27.37 -1.61
C LEU A 17 -10.57 26.11 -0.73
N ILE A 18 -11.40 25.98 0.31
CA ILE A 18 -11.42 24.76 1.15
C ILE A 18 -11.78 23.54 0.30
N VAL A 19 -12.84 23.65 -0.52
CA VAL A 19 -13.30 22.56 -1.37
C VAL A 19 -12.25 22.21 -2.42
N THR A 20 -11.69 23.20 -3.12
CA THR A 20 -10.65 22.95 -4.14
C THR A 20 -9.39 22.39 -3.50
N THR A 21 -8.97 22.90 -2.34
CA THR A 21 -7.76 22.46 -1.65
C THR A 21 -7.89 21.02 -1.17
N LEU A 22 -8.95 20.71 -0.41
CA LEU A 22 -9.10 19.42 0.25
C LEU A 22 -9.52 18.30 -0.70
N PHE A 23 -10.37 18.61 -1.69
CA PHE A 23 -11.01 17.58 -2.52
C PHE A 23 -10.51 17.51 -3.96
N TYR A 24 -9.62 18.43 -4.38
CA TYR A 24 -9.04 18.41 -5.72
C TYR A 24 -7.52 18.53 -5.69
N TYR A 25 -6.98 19.56 -5.04
CA TYR A 25 -5.56 19.87 -5.04
C TYR A 25 -4.73 18.89 -4.20
N ILE A 26 -5.00 18.73 -2.89
CA ILE A 26 -4.21 17.82 -2.05
C ILE A 26 -4.30 16.35 -2.53
N PRO A 27 -5.47 15.82 -2.94
CA PRO A 27 -5.54 14.50 -3.58
C PRO A 27 -4.65 14.40 -4.81
N SER A 28 -4.54 15.45 -5.62
CA SER A 28 -3.63 15.45 -6.78
C SER A 28 -2.16 15.32 -6.39
N LEU A 29 -1.73 15.97 -5.30
CA LEU A 29 -0.34 15.89 -4.81
C LEU A 29 0.01 14.46 -4.42
N VAL A 30 -0.92 13.76 -3.78
CA VAL A 30 -0.78 12.35 -3.40
C VAL A 30 -0.80 11.45 -4.63
N TYR A 31 -1.81 11.64 -5.50
CA TYR A 31 -2.02 10.79 -6.66
C TYR A 31 -0.86 10.85 -7.66
N PHE A 32 -0.49 12.05 -8.14
CA PHE A 32 0.51 12.16 -9.21
C PHE A 32 1.90 11.70 -8.77
N SER A 33 2.23 11.88 -7.48
CA SER A 33 3.49 11.39 -6.89
C SER A 33 3.53 9.88 -6.75
N ASN A 34 2.37 9.23 -6.59
CA ASN A 34 2.22 7.79 -6.29
C ASN A 34 1.32 7.09 -7.30
N ARG A 35 1.35 7.54 -8.56
CA ARG A 35 0.38 7.14 -9.60
C ARG A 35 0.23 5.63 -9.72
N LYS A 36 1.31 4.86 -9.54
CA LYS A 36 1.30 3.39 -9.67
C LYS A 36 0.54 2.64 -8.56
N ASP A 37 0.26 3.30 -7.45
CA ASP A 37 -0.37 2.66 -6.28
C ASP A 37 -1.91 2.72 -6.34
N PHE A 38 -2.45 3.44 -7.33
CA PHE A 38 -3.89 3.58 -7.54
C PHE A 38 -4.37 2.78 -8.76
N SER A 39 -5.60 2.28 -8.71
CA SER A 39 -6.15 1.38 -9.74
C SER A 39 -6.56 2.08 -11.04
N ASP A 40 -6.85 3.37 -11.00
CA ASP A 40 -7.47 4.13 -12.09
C ASP A 40 -6.86 5.52 -12.25
N THR A 41 -7.25 6.24 -13.32
CA THR A 41 -6.83 7.61 -13.59
C THR A 41 -7.42 8.60 -12.59
N PHE A 42 -6.80 9.78 -12.46
CA PHE A 42 -7.17 10.76 -11.44
C PHE A 42 -8.65 11.16 -11.50
N PHE A 43 -9.15 11.50 -12.70
CA PHE A 43 -10.54 11.94 -12.86
C PHE A 43 -11.55 10.84 -12.54
N VAL A 44 -11.27 9.60 -12.90
CA VAL A 44 -12.17 8.46 -12.62
C VAL A 44 -12.36 8.29 -11.11
N MET A 45 -11.31 8.49 -10.32
CA MET A 45 -11.40 8.37 -8.86
C MET A 45 -12.03 9.60 -8.18
N ILE A 46 -11.76 10.80 -8.68
CA ILE A 46 -12.18 12.04 -8.01
C ILE A 46 -13.61 12.45 -8.35
N LEU A 47 -14.05 12.32 -9.62
CA LEU A 47 -15.34 12.85 -10.08
C LEU A 47 -16.56 12.39 -9.26
N PRO A 48 -16.71 11.09 -8.89
CA PRO A 48 -17.86 10.65 -8.11
C PRO A 48 -17.91 11.31 -6.72
N VAL A 49 -16.75 11.49 -6.08
CA VAL A 49 -16.67 12.12 -4.77
C VAL A 49 -16.85 13.63 -4.87
N LEU A 50 -16.26 14.26 -5.88
CA LEU A 50 -16.36 15.70 -6.10
C LEU A 50 -17.80 16.15 -6.35
N ALA A 51 -18.59 15.36 -7.08
CA ALA A 51 -20.02 15.65 -7.30
C ALA A 51 -20.80 15.70 -5.97
N VAL A 52 -20.59 14.71 -5.10
CA VAL A 52 -21.23 14.67 -3.77
C VAL A 52 -20.74 15.82 -2.89
N VAL A 53 -19.43 16.10 -2.89
CA VAL A 53 -18.82 17.18 -2.12
C VAL A 53 -19.34 18.55 -2.56
N VAL A 54 -19.53 18.79 -3.85
CA VAL A 54 -20.07 20.06 -4.36
C VAL A 54 -21.50 20.27 -3.87
N ILE A 55 -22.35 19.24 -3.92
CA ILE A 55 -23.73 19.32 -3.41
C ILE A 55 -23.72 19.64 -1.91
N ILE A 56 -22.91 18.90 -1.14
CA ILE A 56 -22.76 19.12 0.31
C ILE A 56 -22.24 20.55 0.58
N ALA A 57 -21.23 21.01 -0.16
CA ALA A 57 -20.66 22.34 0.00
C ALA A 57 -21.66 23.45 -0.32
N VAL A 58 -22.50 23.28 -1.33
CA VAL A 58 -23.59 24.23 -1.65
C VAL A 58 -24.61 24.28 -0.51
N ILE A 59 -25.03 23.12 0.01
CA ILE A 59 -25.94 23.05 1.16
C ILE A 59 -25.32 23.76 2.37
N PHE A 60 -24.06 23.46 2.71
CA PHE A 60 -23.35 24.15 3.79
C PHE A 60 -23.22 25.65 3.55
N TRP A 61 -22.92 26.09 2.32
CA TRP A 61 -22.82 27.51 1.99
C TRP A 61 -24.14 28.25 2.22
N LEU A 62 -25.27 27.66 1.82
CA LEU A 62 -26.61 28.23 2.05
C LEU A 62 -26.96 28.27 3.54
N ILE A 63 -26.65 27.21 4.28
CA ILE A 63 -26.88 27.15 5.74
C ILE A 63 -26.03 28.20 6.46
N LEU A 64 -24.73 28.27 6.16
CA LEU A 64 -23.81 29.22 6.80
C LEU A 64 -24.19 30.68 6.49
N ALA A 65 -24.84 30.96 5.36
CA ALA A 65 -25.32 32.30 5.03
C ALA A 65 -26.46 32.79 5.96
N LEU A 66 -27.11 31.90 6.72
CA LEU A 66 -28.11 32.23 7.73
C LEU A 66 -27.51 32.83 9.01
N ILE A 67 -26.19 32.73 9.21
CA ILE A 67 -25.51 33.31 10.38
C ILE A 67 -25.77 34.84 10.44
N PRO A 68 -26.10 35.40 11.63
CA PRO A 68 -26.38 36.82 11.78
C PRO A 68 -25.25 37.71 11.25
N HIS A 69 -25.61 38.74 10.47
CA HIS A 69 -24.62 39.62 9.81
C HIS A 69 -23.64 40.28 10.78
N LYS A 70 -24.05 40.53 12.03
CA LYS A 70 -23.19 41.07 13.10
C LYS A 70 -22.00 40.17 13.42
N ILE A 71 -22.17 38.85 13.33
CA ILE A 71 -21.15 37.82 13.61
C ILE A 71 -20.40 37.42 12.34
N MET A 72 -21.05 37.51 11.18
CA MET A 72 -20.51 37.09 9.88
C MET A 72 -19.11 37.63 9.60
N LYS A 73 -18.83 38.88 9.97
CA LYS A 73 -17.50 39.50 9.78
C LYS A 73 -16.38 38.76 10.52
N TYR A 74 -16.63 38.20 11.70
CA TYR A 74 -15.64 37.39 12.43
C TYR A 74 -15.58 35.98 11.85
N PHE A 75 -16.74 35.38 11.60
CA PHE A 75 -16.83 34.03 11.07
C PHE A 75 -16.14 33.89 9.71
N SER A 76 -16.38 34.82 8.78
CA SER A 76 -15.74 34.79 7.46
C SER A 76 -14.24 35.04 7.52
N ALA A 77 -13.76 35.86 8.47
CA ALA A 77 -12.34 36.07 8.68
C ALA A 77 -11.66 34.79 9.17
N ILE A 78 -12.26 34.11 10.15
CA ILE A 78 -11.81 32.79 10.64
C ILE A 78 -11.82 31.78 9.49
N LEU A 79 -12.89 31.74 8.68
CA LEU A 79 -13.03 30.78 7.58
C LEU A 79 -12.00 31.02 6.46
N LEU A 80 -11.75 32.28 6.09
CA LEU A 80 -10.68 32.64 5.14
C LEU A 80 -9.30 32.24 5.68
N THR A 81 -9.04 32.51 6.95
CA THR A 81 -7.80 32.10 7.62
C THR A 81 -7.67 30.57 7.65
N ALA A 82 -8.74 29.84 7.96
CA ALA A 82 -8.76 28.38 7.94
C ALA A 82 -8.47 27.83 6.54
N ALA A 83 -9.03 28.44 5.49
CA ALA A 83 -8.79 28.04 4.11
C ALA A 83 -7.31 28.19 3.72
N VAL A 84 -6.68 29.31 4.10
CA VAL A 84 -5.25 29.53 3.89
C VAL A 84 -4.40 28.56 4.71
N LEU A 85 -4.70 28.36 5.99
CA LEU A 85 -3.98 27.43 6.85
C LEU A 85 -4.08 25.98 6.34
N LEU A 86 -5.25 25.57 5.84
CA LEU A 86 -5.44 24.24 5.25
C LEU A 86 -4.56 24.04 4.02
N TRP A 87 -4.50 25.04 3.13
CA TRP A 87 -3.60 25.01 1.97
C TRP A 87 -2.13 24.95 2.39
N LEU A 88 -1.72 25.79 3.34
CA LEU A 88 -0.34 25.78 3.86
C LEU A 88 0.02 24.47 4.56
N GLN A 89 -0.90 23.89 5.33
CA GLN A 89 -0.71 22.61 6.01
C GLN A 89 -0.57 21.46 5.01
N GLY A 90 -1.41 21.45 3.97
CA GLY A 90 -1.41 20.42 2.94
C GLY A 90 -0.20 20.48 2.01
N ASP A 91 0.47 21.62 1.88
CA ASP A 91 1.55 21.81 0.92
C ASP A 91 2.92 22.00 1.61
N TYR A 92 3.05 22.97 2.50
CA TYR A 92 4.33 23.44 3.05
C TYR A 92 4.68 22.84 4.42
N PHE A 93 3.69 22.67 5.32
CA PHE A 93 3.96 22.20 6.68
C PHE A 93 3.90 20.68 6.83
N VAL A 94 3.84 19.94 5.73
CA VAL A 94 3.86 18.48 5.75
C VAL A 94 5.22 17.98 6.24
N THR A 95 5.20 17.00 7.14
CA THR A 95 6.42 16.35 7.62
C THR A 95 6.51 14.94 7.15
N ASN A 96 7.75 14.48 7.03
CA ASN A 96 8.10 13.12 6.72
C ASN A 96 7.87 12.21 7.95
N TYR A 97 6.86 11.34 7.89
CA TYR A 97 6.61 10.30 8.89
C TYR A 97 7.30 8.96 8.54
N GLY A 98 8.18 8.96 7.54
CA GLY A 98 8.73 7.76 6.92
C GLY A 98 7.92 7.32 5.71
N VAL A 99 8.33 6.19 5.12
CA VAL A 99 7.59 5.54 4.05
C VAL A 99 6.36 4.87 4.66
N LEU A 100 5.20 5.02 4.03
CA LEU A 100 3.96 4.35 4.44
C LEU A 100 3.97 2.89 3.92
N ASP A 101 4.97 2.13 4.33
CA ASP A 101 5.18 0.73 3.98
C ASP A 101 4.62 -0.21 5.05
N GLY A 102 3.58 0.21 5.77
CA GLY A 102 2.91 -0.62 6.77
C GLY A 102 3.65 -0.82 8.09
N SER A 103 4.92 -0.42 8.14
CA SER A 103 5.64 -0.34 9.41
C SER A 103 4.96 0.65 10.36
N LYS A 104 5.17 0.42 11.66
CA LYS A 104 4.55 1.23 12.71
C LYS A 104 5.03 2.69 12.63
N ILE A 105 4.09 3.63 12.50
CA ILE A 105 4.40 5.06 12.61
C ILE A 105 4.54 5.43 14.10
N TYR A 106 5.71 5.97 14.45
CA TYR A 106 6.02 6.43 15.80
C TYR A 106 5.54 7.87 16.01
N PHE A 107 4.22 8.09 16.05
CA PHE A 107 3.61 9.42 16.26
C PHE A 107 4.16 10.18 17.47
N GLU A 108 4.52 9.43 18.52
CA GLU A 108 5.09 9.94 19.77
C GLU A 108 6.34 10.82 19.57
N GLN A 109 7.15 10.52 18.56
CA GLN A 109 8.36 11.30 18.22
C GLN A 109 8.02 12.72 17.76
N PHE A 110 6.79 12.97 17.33
CA PHE A 110 6.32 14.25 16.79
C PHE A 110 5.36 14.98 17.74
N LYS A 111 5.21 14.53 19.00
CA LYS A 111 4.31 15.15 19.99
C LYS A 111 4.55 16.64 20.18
N GLN A 112 5.81 17.06 20.31
CA GLN A 112 6.16 18.47 20.49
C GLN A 112 5.69 19.32 19.30
N ARG A 113 5.81 18.80 18.08
CA ARG A 113 5.29 19.46 16.89
C ARG A 113 3.78 19.65 16.96
N GLY A 114 3.03 18.65 17.40
CA GLY A 114 1.59 18.80 17.57
C GLY A 114 1.20 19.94 18.51
N PHE A 115 1.98 20.14 19.57
CA PHE A 115 1.80 21.29 20.48
C PHE A 115 2.11 22.63 19.79
N TYR A 116 3.23 22.73 19.07
CA TYR A 116 3.59 23.96 18.33
C TYR A 116 2.57 24.29 17.24
N GLU A 117 2.10 23.29 16.48
CA GLU A 117 1.05 23.48 15.47
C GLU A 117 -0.23 24.03 16.11
N LEU A 118 -0.66 23.45 17.22
CA LEU A 118 -1.86 23.91 17.93
C LEU A 118 -1.70 25.35 18.42
N ALA A 119 -0.56 25.67 19.05
CA ALA A 119 -0.28 27.02 19.54
C ALA A 119 -0.29 28.07 18.40
N ILE A 120 0.39 27.79 17.28
CA ILE A 120 0.42 28.68 16.12
C ILE A 120 -0.99 28.86 15.53
N VAL A 121 -1.72 27.77 15.33
CA VAL A 121 -3.10 27.83 14.79
C VAL A 121 -4.01 28.64 15.70
N SER A 122 -3.93 28.47 17.03
CA SER A 122 -4.69 29.26 18.00
C SER A 122 -4.36 30.76 17.93
N VAL A 123 -3.08 31.12 17.85
CA VAL A 123 -2.66 32.53 17.73
C VAL A 123 -3.15 33.14 16.42
N VAL A 124 -2.99 32.42 15.30
CA VAL A 124 -3.43 32.90 13.97
C VAL A 124 -4.94 33.09 13.92
N PHE A 125 -5.73 32.19 14.54
CA PHE A 125 -7.17 32.38 14.66
C PHE A 125 -7.54 33.57 15.56
N ALA A 126 -6.87 33.76 16.69
CA ALA A 126 -7.09 34.95 17.51
C ALA A 126 -6.82 36.24 16.73
N LEU A 127 -5.68 36.31 16.02
CA LEU A 127 -5.34 37.43 15.14
C LEU A 127 -6.38 37.64 14.03
N SER A 128 -6.98 36.57 13.50
CA SER A 128 -8.02 36.68 12.47
C SER A 128 -9.27 37.44 12.95
N ILE A 129 -9.61 37.29 14.24
CA ILE A 129 -10.73 37.98 14.87
C ILE A 129 -10.42 39.47 15.02
N PHE A 130 -9.22 39.79 15.53
CA PHE A 130 -8.77 41.18 15.68
C PHE A 130 -8.62 41.90 14.33
N MET A 131 -8.08 41.22 13.32
CA MET A 131 -7.80 41.76 11.98
C MET A 131 -8.94 41.54 10.97
N GLN A 132 -10.15 41.17 11.41
CA GLN A 132 -11.24 40.75 10.52
C GLN A 132 -11.55 41.75 9.40
N LYS A 133 -11.41 43.06 9.65
CA LYS A 133 -11.65 44.10 8.62
C LYS A 133 -10.66 44.00 7.47
N PHE A 134 -9.39 43.80 7.78
CA PHE A 134 -8.31 43.66 6.81
C PHE A 134 -8.46 42.34 6.04
N ILE A 135 -8.69 41.24 6.77
CA ILE A 135 -8.82 39.91 6.18
C ILE A 135 -9.98 39.85 5.20
N ASN A 136 -11.18 40.28 5.60
CA ASN A 136 -12.35 40.25 4.73
C ASN A 136 -12.27 41.20 3.53
N LYS A 137 -11.35 42.17 3.55
CA LYS A 137 -11.12 43.08 2.43
C LYS A 137 -10.08 42.53 1.45
N GLN A 138 -8.96 42.01 1.96
CA GLN A 138 -7.79 41.69 1.14
C GLN A 138 -7.70 40.22 0.72
N LEU A 139 -8.03 39.29 1.62
CA LEU A 139 -7.83 37.85 1.36
C LEU A 139 -8.79 37.23 0.34
N PRO A 140 -10.07 37.64 0.19
CA PRO A 140 -10.98 37.02 -0.77
C PRO A 140 -10.44 36.89 -2.18
N PHE A 141 -9.83 37.96 -2.72
CA PHE A 141 -9.29 37.97 -4.07
C PHE A 141 -8.09 37.02 -4.20
N ILE A 142 -7.16 37.06 -3.24
CA ILE A 142 -5.97 36.19 -3.20
C ILE A 142 -6.38 34.72 -3.12
N VAL A 143 -7.32 34.39 -2.23
CA VAL A 143 -7.86 33.04 -2.02
C VAL A 143 -8.53 32.50 -3.29
N LEU A 144 -9.27 33.33 -4.02
CA LEU A 144 -9.85 32.95 -5.32
C LEU A 144 -8.77 32.69 -6.37
N LEU A 145 -7.73 33.52 -6.46
CA LEU A 145 -6.62 33.30 -7.39
C LEU A 145 -5.89 31.99 -7.08
N ILE A 146 -5.66 31.68 -5.80
CA ILE A 146 -5.06 30.40 -5.39
C ILE A 146 -5.95 29.24 -5.83
N ALA A 147 -7.27 29.29 -5.57
CA ALA A 147 -8.20 28.24 -5.94
C ALA A 147 -8.25 28.01 -7.47
N ILE A 148 -8.28 29.10 -8.26
CA ILE A 148 -8.23 29.03 -9.73
C ILE A 148 -6.90 28.43 -10.21
N GLY A 149 -5.77 28.85 -9.62
CA GLY A 149 -4.46 28.30 -9.93
C GLY A 149 -4.35 26.81 -9.63
N GLN A 150 -4.86 26.37 -8.46
CA GLN A 150 -4.97 24.96 -8.10
C GLN A 150 -5.78 24.19 -9.14
N ILE A 151 -6.97 24.69 -9.54
CA ILE A 151 -7.80 24.04 -10.55
C ILE A 151 -7.03 23.93 -11.87
N GLY A 152 -6.38 25.00 -12.33
CA GLY A 152 -5.63 25.02 -13.58
C GLY A 152 -4.50 23.98 -13.61
N ILE A 153 -3.66 23.96 -12.58
CA ILE A 153 -2.51 23.04 -12.48
C ILE A 153 -2.98 21.58 -12.42
N VAL A 154 -3.96 21.29 -11.57
CA VAL A 154 -4.45 19.91 -11.39
C VAL A 154 -5.12 19.42 -12.66
N THR A 155 -5.97 20.25 -13.27
CA THR A 155 -6.67 19.89 -14.52
C THR A 155 -5.69 19.69 -15.66
N TYR A 156 -4.66 20.53 -15.79
CA TYR A 156 -3.60 20.36 -16.77
C TYR A 156 -2.88 19.02 -16.59
N ASN A 157 -2.47 18.68 -15.36
CA ASN A 157 -1.81 17.40 -15.07
C ASN A 157 -2.72 16.20 -15.33
N ALA A 158 -4.00 16.30 -15.00
CA ALA A 158 -4.97 15.22 -15.17
C ALA A 158 -5.35 14.97 -16.63
N ILE A 159 -5.47 16.01 -17.45
CA ILE A 159 -5.73 15.88 -18.90
C ILE A 159 -4.51 15.30 -19.63
N ASN A 160 -3.29 15.67 -19.21
CA ASN A 160 -2.05 15.13 -19.78
C ASN A 160 -1.63 13.78 -19.17
N GLU A 161 -2.46 13.18 -18.31
CA GLU A 161 -2.17 11.87 -17.73
C GLU A 161 -2.25 10.79 -18.81
N ALA A 162 -1.17 10.00 -18.98
CA ALA A 162 -1.20 8.86 -19.87
C ALA A 162 -2.19 7.79 -19.35
N ASN A 163 -3.13 7.34 -20.18
CA ASN A 163 -4.05 6.27 -19.78
C ASN A 163 -3.42 4.87 -19.96
N ASP A 164 -2.47 4.53 -19.07
CA ASP A 164 -1.82 3.22 -19.01
C ASP A 164 -2.43 2.28 -17.95
N LYS A 165 -3.54 2.70 -17.33
CA LYS A 165 -4.25 1.91 -16.31
C LYS A 165 -4.98 0.76 -16.99
N LYS A 166 -4.58 -0.47 -16.68
CA LYS A 166 -5.30 -1.66 -17.12
C LYS A 166 -6.56 -1.80 -16.25
N THR A 167 -7.73 -1.54 -16.83
CA THR A 167 -9.00 -1.91 -16.21
C THR A 167 -8.95 -3.39 -15.84
N SER A 168 -9.13 -3.70 -14.55
CA SER A 168 -9.14 -5.08 -14.06
C SER A 168 -10.13 -5.92 -14.89
N LYS A 169 -9.60 -6.80 -15.75
CA LYS A 169 -10.38 -7.82 -16.46
C LYS A 169 -10.65 -8.98 -15.50
N GLN A 170 -11.66 -9.79 -15.82
CA GLN A 170 -11.85 -11.09 -15.18
C GLN A 170 -10.50 -11.82 -15.13
N ILE A 171 -10.15 -12.36 -13.96
CA ILE A 171 -8.89 -13.09 -13.77
C ILE A 171 -8.88 -14.27 -14.73
N ASP A 172 -7.84 -14.33 -15.57
CA ASP A 172 -7.65 -15.42 -16.53
C ASP A 172 -7.48 -16.75 -15.77
N ASP A 173 -8.25 -17.78 -16.15
CA ASP A 173 -8.16 -19.11 -15.54
C ASP A 173 -6.76 -19.73 -15.69
N GLU A 174 -5.97 -19.25 -16.64
CA GLU A 174 -4.60 -19.68 -16.88
C GLU A 174 -3.68 -19.44 -15.67
N PHE A 175 -3.97 -18.46 -14.81
CA PHE A 175 -3.25 -18.26 -13.55
C PHE A 175 -3.32 -19.48 -12.62
N PHE A 176 -4.40 -20.26 -12.70
CA PHE A 176 -4.64 -21.41 -11.83
C PHE A 176 -4.27 -22.75 -12.45
N ASN A 177 -3.85 -22.77 -13.72
CA ASN A 177 -3.50 -23.98 -14.46
C ASN A 177 -2.04 -24.39 -14.23
N TYR A 178 -1.83 -25.66 -13.87
CA TYR A 178 -0.55 -26.32 -13.66
C TYR A 178 -0.37 -27.50 -14.61
N SER A 179 0.87 -27.78 -14.98
CA SER A 179 1.24 -28.85 -15.90
C SER A 179 1.04 -30.19 -15.23
N SER A 180 0.52 -31.16 -15.97
CA SER A 180 0.50 -32.55 -15.53
C SER A 180 1.88 -33.23 -15.57
N LYS A 181 2.89 -32.61 -16.23
CA LYS A 181 4.20 -33.23 -16.45
C LYS A 181 5.38 -32.45 -15.88
N LYS A 182 5.44 -31.12 -16.06
CA LYS A 182 6.61 -30.34 -15.63
C LYS A 182 6.22 -28.93 -15.21
N ASN A 183 6.38 -28.63 -13.93
CA ASN A 183 6.25 -27.28 -13.39
C ASN A 183 7.56 -26.79 -12.80
N VAL A 184 7.80 -25.49 -12.91
CA VAL A 184 8.73 -24.76 -12.06
C VAL A 184 7.90 -23.78 -11.25
N ILE A 185 7.94 -23.88 -9.93
CA ILE A 185 7.12 -23.09 -9.02
C ILE A 185 8.07 -22.32 -8.11
N LEU A 186 7.99 -20.99 -8.16
CA LEU A 186 8.75 -20.08 -7.31
C LEU A 186 7.75 -19.36 -6.40
N VAL A 187 7.70 -19.76 -5.13
CA VAL A 187 6.93 -19.07 -4.10
C VAL A 187 7.87 -18.10 -3.37
N ILE A 188 7.55 -16.81 -3.43
CA ILE A 188 8.27 -15.75 -2.75
C ILE A 188 7.40 -15.25 -1.60
N LEU A 189 7.88 -15.41 -0.38
CA LEU A 189 7.30 -14.83 0.83
C LEU A 189 7.98 -13.50 1.12
N ASP A 190 7.27 -12.57 1.76
CA ASP A 190 7.80 -11.23 2.02
C ASP A 190 8.23 -11.11 3.49
N ALA A 191 9.50 -10.80 3.70
CA ALA A 191 10.13 -10.65 5.01
C ALA A 191 10.12 -11.90 5.92
N PHE A 192 9.94 -13.11 5.38
CA PHE A 192 10.03 -14.33 6.18
C PHE A 192 11.49 -14.66 6.52
N GLY A 193 11.88 -14.31 7.75
CA GLY A 193 13.19 -14.61 8.31
C GLY A 193 13.45 -16.11 8.52
N ALA A 194 14.65 -16.56 8.17
CA ALA A 194 15.08 -17.95 8.42
C ALA A 194 15.07 -18.28 9.93
N ASP A 195 15.37 -17.29 10.79
CA ASP A 195 15.33 -17.42 12.24
C ASP A 195 13.91 -17.65 12.78
N TYR A 196 12.89 -17.06 12.16
CA TYR A 196 11.49 -17.30 12.52
C TYR A 196 11.01 -18.67 12.06
N PHE A 197 11.45 -19.14 10.88
CA PHE A 197 11.15 -20.50 10.45
C PHE A 197 11.77 -21.54 11.40
N GLU A 198 13.01 -21.32 11.81
CA GLU A 198 13.68 -22.19 12.78
C GLU A 198 12.98 -22.20 14.14
N LYS A 199 12.52 -21.05 14.65
CA LYS A 199 11.69 -20.97 15.86
C LYS A 199 10.40 -21.79 15.72
N ILE A 200 9.70 -21.67 14.59
CA ILE A 200 8.48 -22.44 14.31
C ILE A 200 8.76 -23.95 14.36
N ARG A 201 9.88 -24.39 13.77
CA ARG A 201 10.30 -25.80 13.78
C ARG A 201 10.68 -26.28 15.18
N GLN A 202 11.34 -25.46 15.98
CA GLN A 202 11.70 -25.78 17.36
C GLN A 202 10.47 -25.90 18.27
N GLU A 203 9.48 -25.02 18.11
CA GLU A 203 8.22 -25.07 18.87
C GLU A 203 7.34 -26.27 18.49
N ASN A 204 7.37 -26.69 17.21
CA ASN A 204 6.62 -27.84 16.74
C ASN A 204 7.40 -28.59 15.65
N PRO A 205 8.24 -29.58 16.00
CA PRO A 205 9.03 -30.33 15.02
C PRO A 205 8.19 -31.04 13.95
N ALA A 206 6.99 -31.50 14.28
CA ALA A 206 6.08 -32.18 13.34
C ALA A 206 5.53 -31.24 12.25
N VAL A 207 5.75 -29.92 12.38
CA VAL A 207 5.25 -28.93 11.42
C VAL A 207 5.89 -29.07 10.03
N VAL A 208 7.03 -29.76 9.92
CA VAL A 208 7.74 -29.99 8.64
C VAL A 208 7.55 -31.40 8.07
N ASP A 209 6.78 -32.27 8.74
CA ASP A 209 6.57 -33.67 8.32
C ASP A 209 5.98 -33.79 6.91
N ASP A 210 5.24 -32.78 6.45
CA ASP A 210 4.67 -32.73 5.10
C ASP A 210 5.52 -31.93 4.11
N LEU A 211 6.79 -31.64 4.41
CA LEU A 211 7.76 -31.03 3.49
C LEU A 211 8.70 -32.04 2.82
N ASP A 212 8.28 -33.30 2.68
CA ASP A 212 9.08 -34.34 2.02
C ASP A 212 9.71 -33.87 0.69
N GLY A 213 11.01 -34.10 0.57
CA GLY A 213 11.85 -33.80 -0.59
C GLY A 213 12.38 -32.37 -0.63
N PHE A 214 12.02 -31.48 0.30
CA PHE A 214 12.67 -30.18 0.42
C PHE A 214 14.04 -30.29 1.07
N VAL A 215 14.97 -29.43 0.65
CA VAL A 215 16.22 -29.12 1.34
C VAL A 215 16.11 -27.68 1.84
N ASN A 216 16.31 -27.49 3.14
CA ASN A 216 16.37 -26.18 3.77
C ASN A 216 17.82 -25.66 3.79
N TYR A 217 18.03 -24.46 3.27
CA TYR A 217 19.34 -23.81 3.26
C TYR A 217 19.40 -22.80 4.40
N THR A 218 19.96 -23.21 5.53
CA THR A 218 19.96 -22.43 6.79
C THR A 218 20.81 -21.18 6.74
N ASP A 219 21.82 -21.15 5.86
CA ASP A 219 22.77 -20.04 5.71
C ASP A 219 22.48 -19.19 4.46
N ALA A 220 21.23 -19.17 4.01
CA ALA A 220 20.80 -18.38 2.86
C ALA A 220 20.70 -16.89 3.21
N ILE A 221 21.32 -16.05 2.38
CA ILE A 221 21.36 -14.60 2.55
C ILE A 221 20.83 -13.93 1.28
N SER A 222 19.88 -12.99 1.43
CA SER A 222 19.43 -12.16 0.30
C SER A 222 20.45 -11.07 0.01
N ASN A 223 20.66 -10.79 -1.28
CA ASN A 223 21.59 -9.75 -1.73
C ASN A 223 21.21 -8.34 -1.24
N TYR A 224 19.95 -8.13 -0.87
CA TYR A 224 19.46 -6.87 -0.31
C TYR A 224 18.56 -7.14 0.90
N PRO A 225 18.48 -6.21 1.86
CA PRO A 225 17.58 -6.33 2.99
C PRO A 225 16.15 -5.86 2.66
N VAL A 226 15.87 -5.54 1.40
CA VAL A 226 14.58 -4.98 0.96
C VAL A 226 14.08 -5.49 -0.39
N THR A 227 12.77 -5.68 -0.51
CA THR A 227 12.06 -6.22 -1.70
C THR A 227 12.51 -5.58 -3.00
N HIS A 228 12.67 -4.26 -2.99
CA HIS A 228 13.01 -3.46 -4.17
C HIS A 228 14.40 -3.83 -4.74
N GLY A 229 15.38 -4.14 -3.89
CA GLY A 229 16.66 -4.68 -4.36
C GLY A 229 16.60 -6.19 -4.58
N SER A 230 15.98 -6.91 -3.64
CA SER A 230 16.05 -8.36 -3.58
C SER A 230 15.34 -9.07 -4.71
N VAL A 231 14.11 -8.68 -5.06
CA VAL A 231 13.34 -9.41 -6.07
C VAL A 231 13.98 -9.31 -7.45
N PRO A 232 14.37 -8.12 -7.97
CA PRO A 232 15.11 -8.03 -9.22
C PRO A 232 16.40 -8.84 -9.19
N SER A 233 17.09 -8.84 -8.04
CA SER A 233 18.33 -9.58 -7.87
C SER A 233 18.13 -11.10 -7.91
N LEU A 234 17.12 -11.60 -7.20
CA LEU A 234 16.71 -13.00 -7.20
C LEU A 234 16.35 -13.48 -8.61
N LEU A 235 15.59 -12.68 -9.36
CA LEU A 235 15.12 -13.06 -10.69
C LEU A 235 16.22 -13.02 -11.76
N THR A 236 17.25 -12.19 -11.58
CA THR A 236 18.36 -12.06 -12.54
C THR A 236 19.61 -12.84 -12.12
N GLY A 237 19.69 -13.27 -10.87
CA GLY A 237 20.90 -13.84 -10.26
C GLY A 237 22.05 -12.83 -10.10
N LYS A 238 21.77 -11.53 -10.14
CA LYS A 238 22.79 -10.46 -10.10
C LYS A 238 22.41 -9.36 -9.13
N MET A 239 23.38 -8.74 -8.49
CA MET A 239 23.15 -7.50 -7.76
C MET A 239 22.77 -6.37 -8.74
N VAL A 240 22.02 -5.39 -8.25
CA VAL A 240 21.75 -4.13 -8.95
C VAL A 240 23.10 -3.44 -9.22
N PRO A 241 23.43 -3.09 -10.47
CA PRO A 241 24.69 -2.40 -10.78
C PRO A 241 24.76 -1.02 -10.14
N ASP A 242 25.91 -0.68 -9.57
CA ASP A 242 26.13 0.61 -8.89
C ASP A 242 26.12 1.81 -9.87
N ASP A 243 26.48 1.57 -11.14
CA ASP A 243 26.60 2.56 -12.21
C ASP A 243 25.30 2.79 -13.00
N VAL A 244 24.22 2.09 -12.66
CA VAL A 244 22.94 2.16 -13.39
C VAL A 244 21.84 2.71 -12.50
N HIS A 245 21.16 3.76 -12.98
CA HIS A 245 19.94 4.24 -12.34
C HIS A 245 18.91 3.12 -12.19
N TYR A 246 18.48 2.86 -10.96
CA TYR A 246 17.58 1.75 -10.63
C TYR A 246 16.32 1.67 -11.53
N ARG A 247 15.69 2.82 -11.84
CA ARG A 247 14.53 2.86 -12.75
C ARG A 247 14.86 2.40 -14.17
N HIS A 248 16.08 2.68 -14.64
CA HIS A 248 16.57 2.21 -15.93
C HIS A 248 16.81 0.69 -15.88
N TYR A 249 17.52 0.22 -14.85
CA TYR A 249 17.79 -1.20 -14.61
C TYR A 249 16.50 -2.03 -14.63
N LEU A 250 15.50 -1.66 -13.82
CA LEU A 250 14.21 -2.35 -13.78
C LEU A 250 13.49 -2.39 -15.13
N ARG A 251 13.50 -1.29 -15.89
CA ARG A 251 12.67 -1.17 -17.10
C ARG A 251 13.33 -1.78 -18.34
N HIS A 252 14.65 -1.83 -18.39
CA HIS A 252 15.39 -2.13 -19.63
C HIS A 252 16.33 -3.32 -19.51
N ILE A 253 16.77 -3.68 -18.30
CA ILE A 253 17.77 -4.73 -18.08
C ILE A 253 17.11 -5.99 -17.51
N VAL A 254 16.36 -5.85 -16.41
CA VAL A 254 15.68 -6.99 -15.75
C VAL A 254 14.76 -7.76 -16.71
N PRO A 255 13.84 -7.12 -17.46
CA PRO A 255 12.86 -7.85 -18.29
C PRO A 255 13.46 -8.49 -19.54
N LYS A 256 14.79 -8.43 -19.72
CA LYS A 256 15.51 -9.10 -20.81
C LYS A 256 16.26 -10.34 -20.33
N THR A 257 16.54 -10.41 -19.04
CA THR A 257 17.50 -11.35 -18.44
C THR A 257 16.92 -12.11 -17.25
N ASP A 258 15.69 -11.80 -16.85
CA ASP A 258 15.06 -12.40 -15.69
C ASP A 258 14.53 -13.81 -15.94
N LEU A 259 14.35 -14.54 -14.84
CA LEU A 259 13.88 -15.91 -14.82
C LEU A 259 12.56 -16.14 -15.59
N PRO A 260 11.52 -15.29 -15.47
CA PRO A 260 10.32 -15.36 -16.31
C PRO A 260 10.63 -15.46 -17.81
N ILE A 261 11.44 -14.55 -18.35
CA ILE A 261 11.74 -14.48 -19.78
C ILE A 261 12.64 -15.63 -20.23
N LEU A 262 13.58 -16.05 -19.37
CA LEU A 262 14.42 -17.22 -19.64
C LEU A 262 13.58 -18.50 -19.76
N LEU A 263 12.62 -18.72 -18.86
CA LEU A 263 11.75 -19.90 -18.91
C LEU A 263 10.74 -19.82 -20.07
N GLU A 264 10.24 -18.62 -20.39
CA GLU A 264 9.40 -18.43 -21.59
C GLU A 264 10.13 -18.88 -22.86
N LYS A 265 11.40 -18.46 -23.04
CA LYS A 265 12.25 -18.89 -24.17
C LYS A 265 12.50 -20.41 -24.21
N GLN A 266 12.40 -21.10 -23.07
CA GLN A 266 12.51 -22.56 -22.96
C GLN A 266 11.15 -23.28 -23.14
N GLY A 267 10.13 -22.55 -23.59
CA GLY A 267 8.81 -23.09 -23.93
C GLY A 267 7.89 -23.28 -22.72
N TYR A 268 8.13 -22.57 -21.60
CA TYR A 268 7.20 -22.55 -20.47
C TYR A 268 6.12 -21.49 -20.68
N LEU A 269 4.88 -21.83 -20.33
CA LEU A 269 3.85 -20.81 -20.10
C LEU A 269 4.09 -20.20 -18.72
N VAL A 270 4.33 -18.89 -18.70
CA VAL A 270 4.73 -18.15 -17.50
C VAL A 270 3.53 -17.38 -16.94
N SER A 271 3.29 -17.53 -15.64
CA SER A 271 2.37 -16.66 -14.91
C SER A 271 3.05 -16.08 -13.68
N VAL A 272 2.93 -14.76 -13.52
CA VAL A 272 3.43 -14.03 -12.35
C VAL A 272 2.24 -13.53 -11.52
N ILE A 273 2.27 -13.79 -10.23
CA ILE A 273 1.26 -13.38 -9.26
C ILE A 273 2.00 -12.62 -8.17
N SER A 274 1.67 -11.36 -7.95
CA SER A 274 2.31 -10.51 -6.93
C SER A 274 1.37 -9.39 -6.55
N VAL A 275 1.21 -9.08 -5.26
CA VAL A 275 0.35 -7.96 -4.84
C VAL A 275 0.97 -6.57 -5.06
N TYR A 276 2.21 -6.51 -5.54
CA TYR A 276 2.93 -5.26 -5.84
C TYR A 276 2.72 -4.80 -7.27
N THR A 277 1.97 -3.72 -7.47
CA THR A 277 1.56 -3.20 -8.81
C THR A 277 2.71 -2.96 -9.80
N TRP A 278 3.94 -2.73 -9.34
CA TRP A 278 5.11 -2.49 -10.18
C TRP A 278 5.77 -3.74 -10.78
N PHE A 279 5.33 -4.95 -10.40
CA PHE A 279 5.86 -6.21 -10.96
C PHE A 279 5.51 -6.38 -12.44
N ASP A 280 4.54 -5.62 -12.94
CA ASP A 280 4.24 -5.56 -14.37
C ASP A 280 5.47 -5.14 -15.19
N VAL A 281 6.37 -4.34 -14.61
CA VAL A 281 7.64 -3.95 -15.24
C VAL A 281 8.52 -5.16 -15.48
N LEU A 282 8.50 -6.16 -14.58
CA LEU A 282 9.30 -7.39 -14.68
C LEU A 282 8.73 -8.30 -15.77
N TYR A 283 7.41 -8.54 -15.75
CA TYR A 283 6.76 -9.41 -16.73
C TYR A 283 5.33 -8.94 -17.09
N LYS A 284 5.17 -8.34 -18.28
CA LYS A 284 3.90 -7.70 -18.70
C LYS A 284 2.83 -8.63 -19.25
N LYS A 285 3.21 -9.81 -19.76
CA LYS A 285 2.35 -10.66 -20.60
C LYS A 285 1.23 -11.31 -19.79
N MET A 286 1.55 -11.87 -18.62
CA MET A 286 0.60 -12.56 -17.76
C MET A 286 0.95 -12.30 -16.30
N TYR A 287 0.31 -11.26 -15.75
CA TYR A 287 0.58 -10.75 -14.42
C TYR A 287 -0.71 -10.44 -13.66
N LEU A 288 -0.83 -10.94 -12.43
CA LEU A 288 -1.96 -10.73 -11.53
C LEU A 288 -1.50 -9.91 -10.31
N THR A 289 -2.02 -8.68 -10.20
CA THR A 289 -1.72 -7.72 -9.13
C THR A 289 -2.69 -7.78 -7.96
N GLU A 290 -3.96 -8.05 -8.25
CA GLU A 290 -5.03 -7.83 -7.31
C GLU A 290 -6.01 -8.99 -7.30
N PRO A 291 -6.47 -9.39 -6.11
CA PRO A 291 -7.43 -10.45 -5.98
C PRO A 291 -8.85 -9.91 -6.21
N VAL A 292 -9.19 -9.52 -7.44
CA VAL A 292 -10.45 -8.80 -7.66
C VAL A 292 -11.62 -9.77 -7.80
N ILE A 293 -12.60 -9.62 -6.91
CA ILE A 293 -13.95 -10.23 -7.01
C ILE A 293 -14.96 -9.19 -7.53
N ASP A 294 -14.81 -7.91 -7.17
CA ASP A 294 -15.68 -6.80 -7.60
C ASP A 294 -14.89 -5.52 -7.93
N ASN A 295 -14.90 -5.15 -9.22
CA ASN A 295 -14.22 -3.96 -9.73
C ASN A 295 -14.84 -2.64 -9.28
N ALA A 296 -16.17 -2.59 -9.12
CA ALA A 296 -16.87 -1.36 -8.77
C ALA A 296 -16.60 -0.96 -7.32
N ILE A 297 -16.57 -1.94 -6.43
CA ILE A 297 -16.20 -1.74 -5.01
C ILE A 297 -14.75 -1.30 -4.90
N LEU A 298 -13.84 -1.96 -5.62
CA LEU A 298 -12.42 -1.63 -5.63
C LEU A 298 -12.14 -0.19 -6.07
N LYS A 299 -12.80 0.29 -7.14
CA LYS A 299 -12.68 1.69 -7.60
C LYS A 299 -13.10 2.68 -6.50
N LYS A 300 -14.21 2.39 -5.82
CA LYS A 300 -14.68 3.21 -4.69
C LYS A 300 -13.68 3.17 -3.53
N TYR A 301 -13.12 2.01 -3.23
CA TYR A 301 -12.10 1.84 -2.19
C TYR A 301 -10.88 2.72 -2.48
N TYR A 302 -10.29 2.64 -3.68
CA TYR A 302 -9.11 3.44 -4.01
C TYR A 302 -9.37 4.94 -4.06
N ALA A 303 -10.58 5.36 -4.46
CA ALA A 303 -11.00 6.75 -4.35
C ALA A 303 -11.01 7.21 -2.87
N LEU A 304 -11.65 6.46 -1.98
CA LEU A 304 -11.69 6.78 -0.54
C LEU A 304 -10.29 6.73 0.11
N TYR A 305 -9.46 5.76 -0.29
CA TYR A 305 -8.08 5.62 0.17
C TYR A 305 -7.21 6.83 -0.22
N LEU A 306 -7.40 7.36 -1.44
CA LEU A 306 -6.76 8.60 -1.87
C LEU A 306 -7.17 9.78 -0.97
N TYR A 307 -8.45 9.85 -0.59
CA TYR A 307 -8.93 10.88 0.33
C TYR A 307 -8.43 10.68 1.76
N ASP A 308 -8.32 9.46 2.27
CA ASP A 308 -7.70 9.19 3.56
C ASP A 308 -6.26 9.72 3.60
N MET A 309 -5.46 9.46 2.56
CA MET A 309 -4.11 10.01 2.45
C MET A 309 -4.09 11.54 2.33
N ALA A 310 -5.00 12.10 1.52
CA ALA A 310 -5.10 13.55 1.37
C ALA A 310 -5.49 14.23 2.69
N ILE A 311 -6.46 13.68 3.42
CA ILE A 311 -6.87 14.17 4.74
C ILE A 311 -5.73 13.98 5.74
N PHE A 312 -5.09 12.81 5.76
CA PHE A 312 -3.93 12.56 6.63
C PHE A 312 -2.83 13.60 6.39
N ARG A 313 -2.57 13.98 5.13
CA ARG A 313 -1.65 15.06 4.76
C ARG A 313 -2.13 16.43 5.28
N ALA A 314 -3.40 16.74 5.10
CA ALA A 314 -4.01 18.05 5.39
C ALA A 314 -4.29 18.32 6.88
N VAL A 315 -4.46 17.30 7.72
CA VAL A 315 -4.79 17.49 9.15
C VAL A 315 -3.55 17.80 10.01
N PRO A 316 -3.72 18.54 11.11
CA PRO A 316 -2.68 18.71 12.13
C PRO A 316 -2.23 17.38 12.75
N HIS A 317 -1.03 17.37 13.33
CA HIS A 317 -0.40 16.16 13.88
C HIS A 317 -1.33 15.38 14.84
N PHE A 318 -2.06 16.06 15.73
CA PHE A 318 -2.91 15.42 16.74
C PHE A 318 -4.09 14.62 16.15
N LEU A 319 -4.53 14.91 14.91
CA LEU A 319 -5.58 14.14 14.22
C LEU A 319 -5.03 13.03 13.33
N LYS A 320 -3.72 13.04 13.02
CA LYS A 320 -3.13 12.08 12.08
C LYS A 320 -3.30 10.64 12.53
N ARG A 321 -3.12 10.36 13.83
CA ARG A 321 -3.34 9.01 14.39
C ARG A 321 -4.78 8.53 14.21
N PHE A 322 -5.74 9.45 14.33
CA PHE A 322 -7.15 9.13 14.10
C PHE A 322 -7.39 8.74 12.64
N ILE A 323 -6.88 9.50 11.68
CA ILE A 323 -7.05 9.22 10.24
C ILE A 323 -6.30 7.95 9.81
N TYR A 324 -5.07 7.76 10.31
CA TYR A 324 -4.23 6.61 9.96
C TYR A 324 -4.83 5.27 10.39
N ASN A 325 -5.55 5.25 11.53
CA ASN A 325 -6.29 4.07 12.01
C ASN A 325 -5.45 2.77 11.96
N ASN A 326 -4.22 2.82 12.49
CA ASN A 326 -3.26 1.70 12.47
C ASN A 326 -2.97 1.11 11.08
N GLY A 327 -3.05 1.92 10.02
CA GLY A 327 -2.79 1.50 8.64
C GLY A 327 -4.02 1.08 7.86
N SER A 328 -5.17 0.86 8.50
CA SER A 328 -6.43 0.56 7.80
C SER A 328 -7.04 1.79 7.13
N TRP A 329 -6.67 2.98 7.61
CA TRP A 329 -7.28 4.27 7.24
C TRP A 329 -8.75 4.36 7.68
N ARG A 330 -9.41 5.51 7.57
CA ARG A 330 -10.76 5.71 8.15
C ARG A 330 -11.88 5.54 7.13
N LEU A 331 -11.79 6.25 6.02
CA LEU A 331 -12.84 6.25 5.01
C LEU A 331 -12.85 4.93 4.22
N SER A 332 -11.68 4.48 3.76
CA SER A 332 -11.55 3.27 2.97
C SER A 332 -11.83 2.00 3.77
N ASP A 333 -11.46 1.98 5.06
CA ASP A 333 -11.73 0.84 5.96
C ASP A 333 -13.23 0.61 6.17
N THR A 334 -14.02 1.69 6.24
CA THR A 334 -15.48 1.58 6.37
C THR A 334 -16.07 0.80 5.19
N LEU A 335 -15.65 1.13 3.96
CA LEU A 335 -16.09 0.40 2.76
C LEU A 335 -15.52 -1.03 2.74
N ALA A 336 -14.26 -1.19 3.13
CA ALA A 336 -13.59 -2.49 3.14
C ALA A 336 -14.31 -3.49 4.05
N ASN A 337 -14.68 -3.07 5.25
CA ASN A 337 -15.41 -3.89 6.21
C ASN A 337 -16.83 -4.22 5.72
N LEU A 338 -17.57 -3.23 5.19
CA LEU A 338 -18.93 -3.45 4.66
C LEU A 338 -18.95 -4.39 3.44
N SER A 339 -17.87 -4.37 2.65
CA SER A 339 -17.77 -5.15 1.41
C SER A 339 -16.91 -6.40 1.55
N HIS A 340 -16.38 -6.67 2.75
CA HIS A 340 -15.46 -7.77 3.05
C HIS A 340 -14.26 -7.88 2.09
N ILE A 341 -13.76 -6.74 1.59
CA ILE A 341 -12.58 -6.73 0.72
C ILE A 341 -11.30 -6.61 1.56
N PRO A 342 -10.21 -7.32 1.20
CA PRO A 342 -8.93 -7.17 1.89
C PRO A 342 -8.31 -5.80 1.59
N SER A 343 -8.16 -4.96 2.61
CA SER A 343 -7.63 -3.60 2.50
C SER A 343 -6.12 -3.52 2.72
N LEU A 344 -5.62 -4.28 3.70
CA LEU A 344 -4.21 -4.32 4.11
C LEU A 344 -3.39 -5.32 3.28
N ARG A 345 -2.06 -5.15 3.21
CA ARG A 345 -1.21 -5.95 2.33
C ARG A 345 -1.16 -7.43 2.75
N PRO A 346 -0.99 -7.79 4.03
CA PRO A 346 -1.08 -9.19 4.46
C PRO A 346 -2.45 -9.81 4.21
N GLU A 347 -3.53 -9.01 4.27
CA GLU A 347 -4.87 -9.51 3.93
C GLU A 347 -5.00 -9.84 2.45
N LYS A 348 -4.52 -8.95 1.57
CA LYS A 348 -4.47 -9.19 0.12
C LYS A 348 -3.59 -10.40 -0.20
N ALA A 349 -2.45 -10.54 0.48
CA ALA A 349 -1.52 -11.65 0.32
C ALA A 349 -2.15 -13.00 0.71
N ARG A 350 -2.78 -13.07 1.90
CA ARG A 350 -3.49 -14.28 2.35
C ARG A 350 -4.61 -14.64 1.39
N PHE A 351 -5.44 -13.66 1.01
CA PHE A 351 -6.54 -13.90 0.08
C PHE A 351 -6.03 -14.39 -1.28
N MET A 352 -4.96 -13.78 -1.82
CA MET A 352 -4.37 -14.19 -3.10
C MET A 352 -3.84 -15.63 -3.04
N LEU A 353 -3.15 -15.98 -1.96
CA LEU A 353 -2.64 -17.35 -1.77
C LEU A 353 -3.79 -18.36 -1.65
N ASP A 354 -4.85 -18.02 -0.93
CA ASP A 354 -6.07 -18.83 -0.83
C ASP A 354 -6.75 -18.99 -2.20
N LEU A 355 -6.88 -17.91 -2.97
CA LEU A 355 -7.46 -17.93 -4.32
C LEU A 355 -6.68 -18.85 -5.27
N VAL A 356 -5.35 -18.69 -5.32
CA VAL A 356 -4.48 -19.49 -6.19
C VAL A 356 -4.49 -20.95 -5.77
N THR A 357 -4.51 -21.23 -4.47
CA THR A 357 -4.57 -22.60 -3.92
C THR A 357 -5.92 -23.26 -4.25
N ASN A 358 -7.03 -22.59 -3.96
CA ASN A 358 -8.36 -23.17 -4.10
C ASN A 358 -8.74 -23.42 -5.56
N LYS A 359 -8.38 -22.49 -6.46
CA LYS A 359 -8.67 -22.62 -7.90
C LYS A 359 -7.65 -23.46 -8.66
N MET A 360 -6.57 -23.91 -8.01
CA MET A 360 -5.50 -24.70 -8.64
C MET A 360 -6.06 -25.93 -9.38
N LYS A 361 -5.66 -26.08 -10.65
CA LYS A 361 -6.06 -27.19 -11.52
C LYS A 361 -4.85 -27.81 -12.21
N LYS A 362 -4.84 -29.14 -12.30
CA LYS A 362 -3.94 -29.88 -13.20
C LYS A 362 -4.53 -29.89 -14.61
N THR A 363 -3.76 -29.48 -15.62
CA THR A 363 -4.19 -29.41 -17.01
C THR A 363 -3.29 -30.26 -17.93
N THR A 364 -2.94 -29.74 -19.11
CA THR A 364 -2.19 -30.45 -20.15
C THR A 364 -0.72 -30.65 -19.76
N ALA A 365 0.03 -31.35 -20.60
CA ALA A 365 1.47 -31.58 -20.41
C ALA A 365 2.34 -30.34 -20.70
N GLN A 366 1.73 -29.22 -21.15
CA GLN A 366 2.43 -27.97 -21.43
C GLN A 366 3.26 -27.53 -20.21
N LYS A 367 4.54 -27.25 -20.41
CA LYS A 367 5.47 -26.82 -19.34
C LYS A 367 5.01 -25.47 -18.79
N ARG A 368 5.04 -25.31 -17.47
CA ARG A 368 4.53 -24.10 -16.80
C ARG A 368 5.47 -23.57 -15.73
N PHE A 369 5.70 -22.27 -15.75
CA PHE A 369 6.43 -21.55 -14.71
C PHE A 369 5.45 -20.67 -13.94
N LYS A 370 5.43 -20.82 -12.61
CA LYS A 370 4.55 -20.08 -11.72
C LYS A 370 5.39 -19.34 -10.71
N MET A 371 5.31 -18.03 -10.74
CA MET A 371 5.88 -17.17 -9.71
C MET A 371 4.74 -16.64 -8.84
N VAL A 372 4.75 -16.98 -7.56
CA VAL A 372 3.73 -16.58 -6.58
C VAL A 372 4.43 -15.78 -5.50
N HIS A 373 4.33 -14.47 -5.56
CA HIS A 373 4.89 -13.55 -4.57
C HIS A 373 3.78 -12.98 -3.69
N VAL A 374 3.86 -13.20 -2.39
CA VAL A 374 2.82 -12.80 -1.43
C VAL A 374 3.43 -12.02 -0.27
N VAL A 375 2.79 -10.90 0.07
CA VAL A 375 3.22 -9.99 1.14
C VAL A 375 2.81 -10.52 2.51
N LEU A 376 3.35 -11.68 2.86
CA LEU A 376 3.09 -12.40 4.11
C LEU A 376 4.37 -13.21 4.44
N PRO A 377 4.97 -13.08 5.64
CA PRO A 377 4.49 -12.42 6.85
C PRO A 377 4.87 -10.93 7.06
N HIS A 378 5.17 -10.16 6.01
CA HIS A 378 5.57 -8.73 6.06
C HIS A 378 4.93 -7.90 7.19
N PRO A 379 5.69 -6.98 7.84
CA PRO A 379 5.19 -6.03 8.84
C PRO A 379 3.93 -5.25 8.39
N GLU A 380 2.82 -5.58 9.02
CA GLU A 380 1.46 -5.00 9.01
C GLU A 380 0.61 -6.02 9.79
N TYR A 381 1.01 -6.33 11.03
CA TYR A 381 0.58 -7.56 11.71
C TYR A 381 -0.92 -7.57 11.96
N VAL A 382 -1.62 -8.47 11.26
CA VAL A 382 -3.08 -8.61 11.32
C VAL A 382 -3.54 -10.04 11.62
N TYR A 383 -2.65 -11.02 11.55
CA TYR A 383 -2.98 -12.43 11.75
C TYR A 383 -2.23 -13.03 12.93
N ASP A 384 -2.94 -13.85 13.70
CA ASP A 384 -2.34 -14.75 14.70
C ASP A 384 -1.82 -16.04 14.04
N GLU A 385 -1.33 -16.98 14.85
CA GLU A 385 -0.82 -18.27 14.38
C GLU A 385 -1.86 -19.15 13.66
N ASN A 386 -3.15 -18.93 13.91
CA ASN A 386 -4.25 -19.65 13.27
C ASN A 386 -4.69 -19.04 11.94
N CYS A 387 -4.13 -17.87 11.58
CA CYS A 387 -4.59 -16.99 10.51
C CYS A 387 -5.92 -16.28 10.80
N ASP A 388 -6.29 -16.14 12.07
CA ASP A 388 -7.45 -15.34 12.48
C ASP A 388 -7.04 -13.87 12.66
N LYS A 389 -7.97 -12.94 12.38
CA LYS A 389 -7.67 -11.51 12.47
C LYS A 389 -7.48 -11.08 13.93
N ILE A 390 -6.37 -10.42 14.23
CA ILE A 390 -6.10 -9.86 15.57
C ILE A 390 -6.78 -8.50 15.69
N GLY A 391 -7.54 -8.28 16.77
CA GLY A 391 -8.27 -7.03 16.99
C GLY A 391 -7.42 -5.85 17.49
N SER A 392 -6.46 -6.10 18.39
CA SER A 392 -5.57 -5.06 18.93
C SER A 392 -4.15 -5.60 19.07
N ILE A 393 -3.20 -4.86 18.50
CA ILE A 393 -1.76 -5.15 18.59
C ILE A 393 -1.04 -4.22 19.57
N LEU A 394 -1.79 -3.39 20.32
CA LEU A 394 -1.22 -2.47 21.30
C LEU A 394 -0.49 -3.25 22.40
N ASN A 395 0.74 -2.85 22.70
CA ASN A 395 1.62 -3.44 23.73
C ASN A 395 2.07 -4.88 23.47
N ILE A 396 1.85 -5.43 22.27
CA ILE A 396 2.44 -6.73 21.89
C ILE A 396 3.81 -6.47 21.25
N PRO A 397 4.88 -7.16 21.68
CA PRO A 397 6.19 -7.05 21.03
C PRO A 397 6.12 -7.44 19.55
N GLU A 398 6.76 -6.66 18.67
CA GLU A 398 6.78 -6.92 17.23
C GLU A 398 7.38 -8.29 16.89
N THR A 399 8.33 -8.79 17.69
CA THR A 399 8.89 -10.14 17.55
C THR A 399 7.85 -11.24 17.73
N LYS A 400 6.90 -11.06 18.67
CA LYS A 400 5.80 -12.01 18.86
C LYS A 400 4.80 -11.95 17.70
N LEU A 401 4.42 -10.74 17.29
CA LEU A 401 3.52 -10.53 16.16
C LEU A 401 4.11 -11.12 14.86
N MET A 402 5.41 -10.94 14.65
CA MET A 402 6.13 -11.52 13.52
C MET A 402 6.11 -13.04 13.55
N LEU A 403 6.35 -13.65 14.71
CA LEU A 403 6.32 -15.11 14.86
C LEU A 403 4.92 -15.67 14.58
N GLU A 404 3.87 -15.08 15.15
CA GLU A 404 2.48 -15.50 14.93
C GLU A 404 2.07 -15.37 13.46
N GLN A 405 2.36 -14.23 12.82
CA GLN A 405 2.04 -14.04 11.40
C GLN A 405 2.91 -14.95 10.49
N SER A 406 4.14 -15.28 10.90
CA SER A 406 5.00 -16.26 10.19
C SER A 406 4.42 -17.68 10.28
N LYS A 407 3.85 -18.07 11.43
CA LYS A 407 3.10 -19.33 11.57
C LYS A 407 1.90 -19.36 10.63
N CYS A 408 1.16 -18.26 10.52
CA CYS A 408 0.08 -18.16 9.53
C CYS A 408 0.59 -18.29 8.08
N ALA A 409 1.67 -17.57 7.73
CA ALA A 409 2.28 -17.65 6.40
C ALA A 409 2.67 -19.09 6.05
N PHE A 410 3.30 -19.79 6.99
CA PHE A 410 3.71 -21.17 6.83
C PHE A 410 2.51 -22.12 6.72
N LYS A 411 1.46 -21.93 7.52
CA LYS A 411 0.19 -22.67 7.42
C LYS A 411 -0.43 -22.55 6.03
N LYS A 412 -0.45 -21.33 5.45
CA LYS A 412 -0.96 -21.10 4.08
C LYS A 412 -0.06 -21.71 3.01
N LEU A 413 1.25 -21.64 3.17
CA LEU A 413 2.20 -22.34 2.29
C LEU A 413 1.94 -23.85 2.31
N LYS A 414 1.77 -24.46 3.48
CA LYS A 414 1.45 -25.90 3.61
C LYS A 414 0.15 -26.25 2.89
N GLN A 415 -0.88 -25.44 3.00
CA GLN A 415 -2.14 -25.64 2.25
C GLN A 415 -1.90 -25.63 0.73
N TYR A 416 -1.10 -24.69 0.23
CA TYR A 416 -0.70 -24.63 -1.18
C TYR A 416 0.08 -25.89 -1.61
N LEU A 417 1.06 -26.34 -0.83
CA LEU A 417 1.85 -27.54 -1.12
C LEU A 417 1.00 -28.82 -1.08
N ASN A 418 0.10 -28.94 -0.11
CA ASN A 418 -0.82 -30.06 0.02
C ASN A 418 -1.81 -30.13 -1.15
N LYS A 419 -2.20 -28.98 -1.72
CA LYS A 419 -2.98 -28.96 -2.96
C LYS A 419 -2.19 -29.52 -4.16
N LEU A 420 -0.90 -29.22 -4.28
CA LEU A 420 -0.04 -29.81 -5.32
C LEU A 420 0.05 -31.34 -5.17
N LYS A 421 0.13 -31.84 -3.93
CA LYS A 421 0.11 -33.28 -3.63
C LYS A 421 -1.22 -33.91 -4.02
N ALA A 422 -2.33 -33.32 -3.60
CA ALA A 422 -3.68 -33.79 -3.93
C ALA A 422 -3.96 -33.85 -5.44
N LEU A 423 -3.35 -32.96 -6.23
CA LEU A 423 -3.45 -32.95 -7.69
C LEU A 423 -2.45 -33.90 -8.39
N ASN A 424 -1.59 -34.58 -7.63
CA ASN A 424 -0.51 -35.43 -8.13
C ASN A 424 0.49 -34.69 -9.03
N ILE A 425 0.84 -33.46 -8.65
CA ILE A 425 1.84 -32.63 -9.36
C ILE A 425 3.00 -32.17 -8.48
N TYR A 426 3.00 -32.50 -7.19
CA TYR A 426 4.08 -32.16 -6.27
C TYR A 426 5.44 -32.78 -6.65
N ASP A 427 5.44 -34.05 -7.07
CA ASP A 427 6.67 -34.74 -7.46
C ASP A 427 7.17 -34.33 -8.85
N SER A 428 6.27 -33.99 -9.77
CA SER A 428 6.60 -33.55 -11.13
C SER A 428 6.97 -32.06 -11.22
N SER A 429 7.15 -31.40 -10.07
CA SER A 429 7.45 -29.98 -9.98
C SER A 429 8.79 -29.74 -9.30
N LEU A 430 9.57 -28.81 -9.85
CA LEU A 430 10.60 -28.10 -9.09
C LEU A 430 9.90 -27.01 -8.29
N ILE A 431 10.03 -27.03 -6.97
CA ILE A 431 9.41 -26.05 -6.07
C ILE A 431 10.50 -25.34 -5.30
N VAL A 432 10.55 -24.02 -5.45
CA VAL A 432 11.44 -23.13 -4.70
C VAL A 432 10.55 -22.27 -3.82
N VAL A 433 10.79 -22.33 -2.51
CA VAL A 433 10.20 -21.41 -1.53
C VAL A 433 11.33 -20.53 -1.04
N VAL A 434 11.18 -19.22 -1.21
CA VAL A 434 12.21 -18.26 -0.82
C VAL A 434 11.55 -17.04 -0.20
N SER A 435 12.20 -16.37 0.72
CA SER A 435 11.82 -15.03 1.14
C SER A 435 12.57 -14.00 0.30
N ASP A 436 11.92 -12.91 -0.09
CA ASP A 436 12.61 -11.81 -0.78
C ASP A 436 13.73 -11.22 0.10
N HIS A 437 13.50 -11.13 1.40
CA HIS A 437 14.47 -10.72 2.40
C HIS A 437 14.08 -11.28 3.78
N GLY A 438 14.93 -11.11 4.78
CA GLY A 438 14.70 -11.55 6.16
C GLY A 438 13.73 -10.69 6.97
N ALA A 439 13.48 -11.10 8.20
CA ALA A 439 12.54 -10.44 9.10
C ALA A 439 13.12 -9.10 9.62
N ARG A 440 12.56 -7.98 9.16
CA ARG A 440 13.00 -6.62 9.54
C ARG A 440 12.52 -6.17 10.93
N VAL A 441 12.45 -7.08 11.90
CA VAL A 441 12.03 -6.74 13.27
C VAL A 441 13.23 -6.26 14.06
N ILE A 442 13.24 -4.97 14.42
CA ILE A 442 14.32 -4.37 15.22
C ILE A 442 13.92 -4.42 16.69
N SER A 443 14.51 -5.33 17.47
CA SER A 443 14.30 -5.42 18.93
C SER A 443 15.13 -4.40 19.71
N ASP A 444 16.34 -4.07 19.25
CA ASP A 444 17.24 -3.12 19.89
C ASP A 444 17.79 -2.10 18.86
N ARG A 445 17.37 -0.85 19.00
CA ARG A 445 17.76 0.27 18.12
C ARG A 445 19.13 0.88 18.50
N SER A 446 19.73 0.44 19.60
CA SER A 446 21.05 0.89 20.03
C SER A 446 22.19 0.11 19.38
N VAL A 447 21.89 -1.06 18.80
CA VAL A 447 22.86 -1.92 18.12
C VAL A 447 23.18 -1.34 16.73
N ASN A 448 24.21 -0.51 16.70
CA ASN A 448 24.79 0.07 15.48
C ASN A 448 26.04 -0.74 15.06
N GLY A 449 26.27 -0.90 13.75
CA GLY A 449 27.43 -1.67 13.24
C GLY A 449 27.45 -1.80 11.72
N PHE A 450 28.50 -2.41 11.19
CA PHE A 450 28.62 -2.79 9.77
C PHE A 450 28.91 -4.30 9.65
N PRO A 451 28.01 -5.10 9.05
CA PRO A 451 26.66 -4.72 8.64
C PRO A 451 25.79 -4.32 9.85
N SER A 452 24.82 -3.43 9.64
CA SER A 452 23.88 -3.05 10.70
C SER A 452 23.02 -4.24 11.11
N TYR A 453 22.46 -4.24 12.33
CA TYR A 453 21.51 -5.28 12.75
C TYR A 453 20.32 -5.38 11.78
N PHE A 454 19.84 -4.24 11.30
CA PHE A 454 18.83 -4.18 10.25
C PHE A 454 19.26 -4.90 8.98
N ALA A 455 20.50 -4.73 8.53
CA ALA A 455 21.02 -5.42 7.36
C ALA A 455 21.15 -6.93 7.61
N MET A 456 21.60 -7.35 8.79
CA MET A 456 21.70 -8.79 9.13
C MET A 456 20.32 -9.45 9.21
N ALA A 457 19.42 -8.93 10.04
CA ALA A 457 18.07 -9.47 10.20
C ALA A 457 17.26 -9.34 8.90
N GLY A 458 17.42 -8.23 8.19
CA GLY A 458 16.81 -7.99 6.90
C GLY A 458 17.36 -8.86 5.77
N SER A 459 18.55 -9.46 5.88
CA SER A 459 19.10 -10.32 4.82
C SER A 459 18.97 -11.82 5.07
N ALA A 460 18.66 -12.26 6.30
CA ALA A 460 18.49 -13.67 6.64
C ALA A 460 17.14 -14.23 6.12
N ALA A 461 17.11 -14.64 4.86
CA ALA A 461 15.89 -15.06 4.16
C ALA A 461 15.65 -16.57 4.26
N LEU A 462 14.39 -16.98 4.47
CA LEU A 462 13.99 -18.39 4.30
C LEU A 462 14.32 -18.86 2.88
N PHE A 463 14.95 -20.03 2.73
CA PHE A 463 15.21 -20.63 1.42
C PHE A 463 15.14 -22.15 1.47
N MET A 464 14.18 -22.71 0.71
CA MET A 464 13.96 -24.16 0.61
C MET A 464 13.73 -24.56 -0.84
N VAL A 465 14.33 -25.68 -1.26
CA VAL A 465 14.19 -26.20 -2.63
C VAL A 465 13.80 -27.66 -2.60
N LYS A 466 12.77 -28.02 -3.36
CA LYS A 466 12.41 -29.39 -3.69
C LYS A 466 12.61 -29.64 -5.18
N GLY A 467 13.48 -30.58 -5.52
CA GLY A 467 13.69 -31.06 -6.88
C GLY A 467 12.55 -31.93 -7.43
N ILE A 468 12.56 -32.10 -8.75
CA ILE A 468 11.65 -33.03 -9.45
C ILE A 468 11.98 -34.46 -9.01
N ASN A 469 10.96 -35.20 -8.60
CA ASN A 469 11.05 -36.56 -8.06
C ASN A 469 11.99 -36.69 -6.83
N GLN A 470 12.41 -35.57 -6.23
CA GLN A 470 13.21 -35.60 -5.02
C GLN A 470 12.38 -36.15 -3.86
N LYS A 471 12.96 -37.12 -3.16
CA LYS A 471 12.40 -37.79 -1.99
C LYS A 471 13.39 -37.65 -0.84
N GLY A 472 12.87 -37.72 0.38
CA GLY A 472 13.63 -37.57 1.61
C GLY A 472 12.76 -36.89 2.65
N HIS A 473 12.97 -37.23 3.93
CA HIS A 473 12.40 -36.44 5.02
C HIS A 473 13.13 -35.10 5.10
N PHE A 474 12.39 -34.08 5.53
CA PHE A 474 12.88 -32.71 5.65
C PHE A 474 14.06 -32.56 6.62
#